data_AF-A0A2D8SAF5-F1
#
_entry.id   AF-A0A2D8SAF5-F1
#
_cell.length_a   1.000
_cell.length_b   1.000
_cell.length_c   1.000
_cell.angle_alpha   90.00
_cell.angle_beta   90.00
_cell.angle_gamma   90.00
#
_symmetry.space_group_name_H-M   'P 1'
#
loop_
_entity.id
_entity.type
_entity.pdbx_description
1 polymer ?
#
loop_
_entity_poly.entity_id
_entity_poly.type
_entity_poly.pdbx_seq_one_letter_code
_entity_poly.pdbx_strand_id
1 'polypeptide(L)'
;MSKNEHHIHITPLKIYLGIYFTLLFMTGVTLFSVQFDFGWFNIILAMIIASFKASLVLLYFMHLLHDNRLNLALMLGSIIFMGVFIVITAIDTNYRHTLYEIRAKVVEEQAPEENFRNKKSY
;
A
#
# COMPACT_ATOMS: atom_id res chain seq x y z
N MET A 1 -29.86 32.94 34.77
CA MET A 1 -30.08 32.49 33.38
C MET A 1 -28.78 32.70 32.62
N SER A 2 -27.86 31.71 32.68
CA SER A 2 -26.54 31.80 32.02
C SER A 2 -26.69 31.30 30.58
N LYS A 3 -26.39 32.18 29.62
CA LYS A 3 -26.47 31.89 28.19
C LYS A 3 -25.17 31.17 27.80
N ASN A 4 -25.16 29.85 27.90
CA ASN A 4 -24.04 29.03 27.44
C ASN A 4 -24.10 28.94 25.91
N GLU A 5 -23.45 29.89 25.24
CA GLU A 5 -23.21 29.79 23.79
C GLU A 5 -22.10 28.76 23.58
N HIS A 6 -22.50 27.52 23.31
CA HIS A 6 -21.60 26.48 22.82
C HIS A 6 -21.15 26.83 21.40
N HIS A 7 -20.08 27.61 21.27
CA HIS A 7 -19.37 27.78 20.02
C HIS A 7 -18.70 26.45 19.65
N ILE A 8 -19.43 25.60 18.93
CA ILE A 8 -18.89 24.38 18.33
C ILE A 8 -17.79 24.82 17.36
N HIS A 9 -16.54 24.54 17.69
CA HIS A 9 -15.40 24.86 16.83
C HIS A 9 -15.30 23.79 15.71
N ILE A 10 -16.29 23.82 14.80
CA ILE A 10 -16.23 23.04 13.56
C ILE A 10 -15.08 23.59 12.71
N THR A 11 -14.10 22.74 12.43
CA THR A 11 -13.05 23.05 11.45
C THR A 11 -13.71 23.49 10.14
N PRO A 12 -13.31 24.63 9.56
CA PRO A 12 -14.02 25.19 8.42
C PRO A 12 -13.90 24.26 7.21
N LEU A 13 -15.05 23.96 6.58
CA LEU A 13 -15.16 23.10 5.40
C LEU A 13 -14.20 23.51 4.27
N LYS A 14 -13.84 24.80 4.22
CA LYS A 14 -12.89 25.37 3.27
C LYS A 14 -11.52 24.66 3.27
N ILE A 15 -11.05 24.18 4.42
CA ILE A 15 -9.75 23.48 4.53
C ILE A 15 -9.83 22.14 3.80
N TYR A 16 -10.85 21.32 4.08
CA TYR A 16 -11.06 20.03 3.41
C TYR A 16 -11.22 20.20 1.90
N LEU A 17 -11.95 21.22 1.47
CA LEU A 17 -12.13 21.51 0.05
C LEU A 17 -10.80 21.90 -0.63
N GLY A 18 -9.97 22.72 0.02
CA GLY A 18 -8.65 23.08 -0.48
C GLY A 18 -7.77 21.85 -0.69
N ILE A 19 -7.72 20.96 0.30
CA ILE A 19 -6.90 19.73 0.24
C ILE A 19 -7.47 18.76 -0.81
N TYR A 20 -8.79 18.66 -0.93
CA TYR A 20 -9.43 17.87 -1.98
C TYR A 20 -8.97 18.29 -3.39
N PHE A 21 -8.94 19.60 -3.66
CA PHE A 21 -8.42 20.11 -4.94
C PHE A 21 -6.91 19.87 -5.08
N THR A 22 -6.12 19.97 -4.01
CA THR A 22 -4.70 19.58 -4.04
C THR A 22 -4.50 18.11 -4.42
N LEU A 23 -5.32 17.20 -3.86
CA LEU A 23 -5.27 15.77 -4.18
C LEU A 23 -5.67 15.48 -5.64
N LEU A 24 -6.69 16.17 -6.15
CA LEU A 24 -7.06 16.09 -7.56
C LEU A 24 -5.94 16.58 -8.47
N PHE A 25 -5.32 17.72 -8.13
CA PHE A 25 -4.18 18.25 -8.88
C PHE A 25 -3.04 17.24 -8.95
N MET A 26 -2.63 16.67 -7.81
CA MET A 26 -1.59 15.64 -7.81
C MET A 26 -1.98 14.37 -8.58
N THR A 27 -3.27 14.09 -8.71
CA THR A 27 -3.76 12.97 -9.54
C THR A 27 -3.62 13.27 -11.02
N GLY A 28 -3.94 14.50 -11.44
CA GLY A 28 -3.59 14.98 -12.78
C GLY A 28 -2.10 14.89 -13.06
N VAL A 29 -1.24 15.28 -12.11
CA VAL A 29 0.22 15.16 -12.23
C VAL A 29 0.65 13.70 -12.41
N THR A 30 0.07 12.75 -11.68
CA THR A 30 0.36 11.31 -11.87
C THR A 30 -0.04 10.82 -13.26
N LEU A 31 -1.22 11.22 -13.75
CA LEU A 31 -1.67 10.84 -15.09
C LEU A 31 -0.74 11.41 -16.18
N PHE A 32 -0.31 12.66 -16.02
CA PHE A 32 0.64 13.28 -16.93
C PHE A 32 2.01 12.60 -16.86
N SER A 33 2.49 12.27 -15.65
CA SER A 33 3.75 11.55 -15.47
C SER A 33 3.79 10.21 -16.17
N VAL A 34 2.66 9.49 -16.30
CA VAL A 34 2.61 8.21 -17.02
C VAL A 34 2.82 8.38 -18.53
N GLN A 35 2.57 9.56 -19.09
CA GLN A 35 2.78 9.82 -20.51
C GLN A 35 4.26 9.99 -20.89
N PHE A 36 5.14 10.24 -19.92
CA PHE A 36 6.57 10.39 -20.13
C PHE A 36 7.30 9.18 -19.55
N ASP A 37 8.01 8.45 -20.39
CA ASP A 37 8.75 7.28 -19.95
C ASP A 37 10.18 7.67 -19.55
N PHE A 38 10.41 7.83 -18.25
CA PHE A 38 11.74 8.03 -17.66
C PHE A 38 12.39 6.71 -17.21
N GLY A 39 11.88 5.56 -17.67
CA GLY A 39 12.37 4.23 -17.30
C GLY A 39 12.26 3.96 -15.80
N TRP A 40 13.38 3.63 -15.15
CA TRP A 40 13.39 3.33 -13.71
C TRP A 40 12.99 4.53 -12.85
N PHE A 41 13.19 5.76 -13.32
CA PHE A 41 12.83 6.94 -12.54
C PHE A 41 11.32 7.11 -12.35
N ASN A 42 10.50 6.52 -13.23
CA ASN A 42 9.04 6.55 -13.13
C ASN A 42 8.54 5.98 -11.79
N ILE A 43 9.15 4.88 -11.32
CA ILE A 43 8.72 4.23 -10.08
C ILE A 43 9.01 5.12 -8.87
N ILE A 44 10.19 5.77 -8.86
CA ILE A 44 10.61 6.66 -7.77
C ILE A 44 9.68 7.87 -7.70
N LEU A 45 9.41 8.49 -8.86
CA LEU A 45 8.52 9.63 -8.94
C LEU A 45 7.09 9.27 -8.52
N ALA A 46 6.57 8.13 -9.00
CA ALA A 46 5.25 7.64 -8.63
C ALA A 46 5.14 7.39 -7.11
N MET A 47 6.16 6.80 -6.49
CA MET A 47 6.19 6.53 -5.06
C MET A 47 6.25 7.82 -4.22
N ILE A 48 7.00 8.84 -4.66
CA ILE A 48 7.05 10.14 -3.99
C ILE A 48 5.67 10.81 -4.03
N ILE A 49 5.04 10.86 -5.22
CA ILE A 49 3.72 11.47 -5.38
C ILE A 49 2.68 10.73 -4.54
N ALA A 50 2.69 9.39 -4.57
CA ALA A 50 1.79 8.56 -3.78
C ALA A 50 1.96 8.79 -2.27
N SER A 51 3.21 8.86 -1.78
CA SER A 51 3.52 9.09 -0.37
C SER A 51 3.02 10.45 0.11
N PHE A 52 3.21 11.49 -0.69
CA PHE A 52 2.73 12.83 -0.34
C PHE A 52 1.19 12.91 -0.31
N LYS A 53 0.50 12.29 -1.29
CA LYS A 53 -0.97 12.17 -1.26
C LYS A 53 -1.45 11.46 0.00
N ALA A 54 -0.81 10.35 0.36
CA ALA A 54 -1.15 9.60 1.57
C ALA A 54 -0.98 10.48 2.83
N SER A 55 0.14 11.19 2.96
CA SER A 55 0.37 12.10 4.10
C SER A 55 -0.69 13.18 4.24
N LEU A 56 -1.13 13.80 3.13
CA LEU A 56 -2.23 14.78 3.16
C LEU A 56 -3.55 14.16 3.64
N VAL A 57 -3.87 12.95 3.17
CA VAL A 57 -5.08 12.23 3.59
C VAL A 57 -5.02 11.89 5.08
N LEU A 58 -3.88 11.36 5.54
CA LEU A 58 -3.65 11.00 6.94
C LEU A 58 -3.77 12.21 7.87
N LEU A 59 -3.08 13.32 7.56
CA LEU A 59 -3.05 14.47 8.45
C LEU A 59 -4.40 15.19 8.55
N TYR A 60 -5.12 15.33 7.43
CA TYR A 60 -6.32 16.17 7.37
C TYR A 60 -7.63 15.38 7.32
N PHE A 61 -7.79 14.42 6.41
CA PHE A 61 -9.06 13.68 6.26
C PHE A 61 -9.25 12.65 7.36
N MET A 62 -8.17 12.02 7.83
CA MET A 62 -8.22 11.15 9.02
C MET A 62 -8.09 11.93 10.33
N HIS A 63 -8.08 13.27 10.26
CA HIS A 63 -7.93 14.15 11.42
C HIS A 63 -6.73 13.89 12.31
N LEU A 64 -5.72 13.15 11.84
CA LEU A 64 -4.63 12.67 12.67
C LEU A 64 -3.81 13.79 13.32
N LEU A 65 -3.77 14.97 12.69
CA LEU A 65 -3.13 16.16 13.25
C LEU A 65 -3.83 16.67 14.53
N HIS A 66 -5.15 16.51 14.62
CA HIS A 66 -5.98 17.01 15.73
C HIS A 66 -6.50 15.89 16.65
N ASP A 67 -6.28 14.64 16.28
CA ASP A 67 -6.76 13.47 17.00
C ASP A 67 -5.79 13.06 18.13
N ASN A 68 -6.19 12.05 18.91
CA ASN A 68 -5.41 11.50 20.00
C ASN A 68 -4.07 10.93 19.52
N ARG A 69 -3.03 11.12 20.35
CA ARG A 69 -1.67 10.60 20.10
C ARG A 69 -1.63 9.08 19.95
N LEU A 70 -2.61 8.36 20.48
CA LEU A 70 -2.76 6.92 20.27
C LEU A 70 -3.03 6.57 18.79
N ASN A 71 -3.86 7.34 18.09
CA ASN A 71 -4.16 7.08 16.68
C ASN A 71 -2.92 7.33 15.81
N LEU A 72 -2.13 8.36 16.13
CA LEU A 72 -0.84 8.60 15.50
C LEU A 72 0.14 7.43 15.73
N ALA A 73 0.23 6.91 16.96
CA ALA A 73 1.10 5.78 17.30
C ALA A 73 0.67 4.49 16.57
N LEU A 74 -0.63 4.19 16.53
CA LEU A 74 -1.17 3.04 15.81
C LEU A 74 -0.94 3.14 14.30
N MET A 75 -1.11 4.33 13.71
CA MET A 75 -0.84 4.55 12.30
C MET A 75 0.65 4.41 11.96
N LEU A 76 1.55 4.99 12.77
CA LEU A 76 2.99 4.80 12.59
C LEU A 76 3.36 3.33 12.75
N GLY A 77 2.79 2.65 13.75
CA GLY A 77 2.95 1.22 13.96
C GLY A 77 2.53 0.41 12.74
N SER A 78 1.37 0.70 12.14
CA SER A 78 0.89 -0.03 10.95
C SER A 78 1.78 0.18 9.73
N ILE A 79 2.30 1.39 9.50
CA ILE A 79 3.25 1.67 8.41
C ILE A 79 4.56 0.90 8.62
N ILE A 80 5.09 0.87 9.85
CA ILE A 80 6.30 0.12 10.17
C ILE A 80 6.08 -1.37 9.95
N PHE A 81 4.99 -1.94 10.48
CA PHE A 81 4.66 -3.35 10.30
C PHE A 81 4.48 -3.69 8.81
N MET A 82 3.77 -2.85 8.05
CA MET A 82 3.64 -3.02 6.60
C MET A 82 4.99 -3.02 5.91
N GLY A 83 5.89 -2.09 6.25
CA GLY A 83 7.25 -2.04 5.74
C GLY A 83 8.04 -3.32 6.03
N VAL A 84 7.95 -3.84 7.27
CA VAL A 84 8.57 -5.11 7.67
C VAL A 84 8.06 -6.27 6.80
N PHE A 85 6.75 -6.41 6.62
CA PHE A 85 6.17 -7.46 5.77
C PHE A 85 6.61 -7.34 4.32
N ILE A 86 6.65 -6.13 3.75
CA ILE A 86 7.11 -5.88 2.38
C ILE A 86 8.58 -6.31 2.23
N VAL A 87 9.45 -5.89 3.15
CA VAL A 87 10.89 -6.19 3.10
C VAL A 87 11.14 -7.70 3.21
N ILE A 88 10.50 -8.37 4.17
CA ILE A 88 10.64 -9.83 4.34
C ILE A 88 10.16 -10.55 3.07
N THR A 89 9.00 -10.17 2.53
CA THR A 89 8.44 -10.77 1.31
C THR A 89 9.35 -10.53 0.09
N ALA A 90 9.96 -9.34 0.00
CA ALA A 90 10.89 -9.00 -1.07
C ALA A 90 12.18 -9.83 -0.98
N ILE A 91 12.71 -10.03 0.24
CA ILE A 91 13.86 -10.91 0.48
C ILE A 91 13.50 -12.33 0.05
N ASP A 92 12.41 -12.90 0.58
CA ASP A 92 11.94 -14.25 0.24
C ASP A 92 11.80 -14.43 -1.29
N THR A 93 11.14 -13.46 -1.95
CA THR A 93 10.91 -13.47 -3.39
C THR A 93 12.20 -13.45 -4.21
N ASN A 94 13.24 -12.76 -3.75
CA ASN A 94 14.51 -12.68 -4.45
C ASN A 94 15.37 -13.94 -4.27
N TYR A 95 15.33 -14.59 -3.10
CA TYR A 95 16.17 -15.75 -2.81
C TYR A 95 15.52 -17.10 -3.13
N ARG A 96 14.18 -17.19 -3.21
CA ARG A 96 13.48 -18.45 -3.50
C ARG A 96 13.97 -19.18 -4.76
N HIS A 97 14.28 -18.46 -5.85
CA HIS A 97 14.76 -19.08 -7.08
C HIS A 97 16.16 -19.71 -6.91
N THR A 98 16.96 -19.20 -5.99
CA THR A 98 18.32 -19.71 -5.73
C THR A 98 18.30 -20.96 -4.84
N LEU A 99 17.27 -21.12 -4.00
CA LEU A 99 17.19 -22.20 -3.01
C LEU A 99 16.43 -23.44 -3.51
N TYR A 100 15.46 -23.28 -4.41
CA TYR A 100 14.73 -24.40 -5.01
C TYR A 100 15.34 -24.78 -6.35
N GLU A 101 16.34 -25.68 -6.32
CA GLU A 101 16.95 -26.27 -7.52
C GLU A 101 15.95 -27.16 -8.28
N ILE A 102 15.02 -27.77 -7.54
CA ILE A 102 13.91 -28.55 -8.07
C ILE A 102 12.84 -27.55 -8.50
N ARG A 103 12.88 -27.14 -9.78
CA ARG A 103 11.67 -26.65 -10.46
C ARG A 103 10.56 -27.66 -10.20
N ALA A 104 9.31 -27.24 -10.19
CA ALA A 104 8.15 -28.13 -10.25
C ALA A 104 8.32 -29.14 -11.41
N LYS A 105 9.07 -30.23 -11.16
CA LYS A 105 9.05 -31.42 -11.98
C LYS A 105 7.62 -31.85 -11.86
N VAL A 106 6.96 -31.96 -13.00
CA VAL A 106 5.64 -32.57 -13.07
C VAL A 106 5.74 -33.85 -12.25
N VAL A 107 4.83 -34.04 -11.28
CA VAL A 107 4.83 -35.17 -10.33
C VAL A 107 4.97 -36.52 -11.06
N GLU A 108 4.70 -36.55 -12.37
CA GLU A 108 4.96 -37.66 -13.29
C GLU A 108 6.41 -38.16 -13.30
N GLU A 109 7.44 -37.31 -13.22
CA GLU A 109 8.83 -37.81 -13.36
C GLU A 109 9.33 -38.55 -12.11
N GLN A 110 8.68 -38.36 -10.95
CA GLN A 110 9.00 -39.07 -9.71
C GLN A 110 7.95 -40.11 -9.31
N ALA A 111 6.89 -40.28 -10.09
CA ALA A 111 5.88 -41.28 -9.80
C ALA A 111 6.39 -42.67 -10.23
N PRO A 112 6.47 -43.66 -9.32
CA PRO A 112 6.78 -45.03 -9.72
C PRO A 112 5.71 -45.51 -10.70
N GLU A 113 6.13 -46.12 -11.82
CA GLU A 113 5.21 -46.55 -12.89
C GLU A 113 4.08 -47.46 -12.41
N GLU A 114 4.23 -48.09 -11.23
CA GLU A 114 3.18 -48.86 -10.56
C GLU A 114 1.88 -48.07 -10.32
N ASN A 115 1.96 -46.76 -10.07
CA ASN A 115 0.79 -45.94 -9.78
C ASN A 115 -0.05 -45.61 -11.03
N PHE A 116 0.55 -45.63 -12.23
CA PHE A 116 -0.17 -45.39 -13.49
C PHE A 116 -0.79 -46.67 -14.07
N ARG A 117 -0.31 -47.85 -13.66
CA ARG A 117 -0.87 -49.14 -14.09
C ARG A 117 -2.27 -49.41 -13.53
N ASN A 118 -2.61 -48.86 -12.36
CA ASN A 118 -3.90 -49.07 -11.71
C ASN A 118 -4.97 -48.02 -12.11
N LYS A 119 -4.60 -46.93 -12.79
CA LYS A 119 -5.55 -45.85 -13.11
C LYS A 119 -6.44 -46.12 -14.33
N LYS A 120 -6.21 -47.22 -15.07
CA LYS A 120 -6.94 -47.56 -16.30
C LYS A 120 -8.19 -48.43 -16.08
N SER A 121 -8.70 -48.53 -14.85
CA SER A 121 -9.81 -49.43 -14.50
C SER A 121 -11.12 -48.76 -14.06
N TYR A 122 -11.31 -47.47 -14.33
CA TYR A 122 -12.63 -46.82 -14.25
C TYR A 122 -12.84 -45.88 -15.43
#